data_AF-A0A7W1UVE8-F1
#
_entry.id   AF-A0A7W1UVE8-F1
#
_cell.length_a   1.000
_cell.length_b   1.000
_cell.length_c   1.000
_cell.angle_alpha   90.00
_cell.angle_beta   90.00
_cell.angle_gamma   90.00
#
_symmetry.space_group_name_H-M   'P 1'
#
loop_
_entity.id
_entity.type
_entity.pdbx_description
1 polymer ?
#
loop_
_entity_poly.entity_id
_entity_poly.type
_entity_poly.pdbx_seq_one_letter_code
_entity_poly.pdbx_strand_id
1 'polypeptide(L)'
;MKKILSTTALALVMSVGAGVMSADAAAPSPDAVAAPDVRPKIQTAARIVTMERVYGSYYRIYKERYPQALDWNNNGCSVPFSVPIIDHYKNLFQKSCDRHDFGYRNHGKSGYDRSSVDSRFYSNMRYQCVVVYDDWYDLPARGLCYSAADKFYNAVRLFGGGSW
;
A
#
# COMPACT_ATOMS: atom_id res chain seq x y z
N MET A 1 -53.90 53.38 33.13
CA MET A 1 -54.81 52.45 33.85
C MET A 1 -53.97 51.58 34.78
N LYS A 2 -54.30 51.59 36.08
CA LYS A 2 -53.64 50.83 37.14
C LYS A 2 -53.90 49.33 37.01
N LYS A 3 -52.93 48.49 37.34
CA LYS A 3 -53.03 47.44 38.39
C LYS A 3 -51.62 47.00 38.83
N ILE A 4 -51.52 46.79 40.14
CA ILE A 4 -50.32 46.57 40.98
C ILE A 4 -50.39 45.12 41.49
N LEU A 5 -49.26 44.63 42.01
CA LEU A 5 -49.04 43.52 42.98
C LEU A 5 -48.93 42.11 42.37
N SER A 6 -48.14 41.15 42.87
CA SER A 6 -47.07 41.06 43.88
C SER A 6 -46.77 39.55 44.07
N THR A 7 -45.54 39.18 44.46
CA THR A 7 -45.13 37.92 45.15
C THR A 7 -45.35 36.58 44.41
N THR A 8 -44.43 35.60 44.38
CA THR A 8 -43.63 35.03 45.47
C THR A 8 -42.51 34.16 44.87
N ALA A 9 -41.35 34.16 45.50
CA ALA A 9 -40.21 33.30 45.16
C ALA A 9 -40.47 31.84 45.53
N LEU A 10 -39.90 30.90 44.76
CA LEU A 10 -39.43 29.64 45.31
C LEU A 10 -38.16 29.22 44.58
N ALA A 11 -37.03 29.39 45.26
CA ALA A 11 -35.74 28.86 44.84
C ALA A 11 -35.74 27.35 45.04
N LEU A 12 -35.46 26.59 43.98
CA LEU A 12 -35.10 25.18 44.10
C LEU A 12 -33.58 25.05 43.94
N VAL A 13 -32.90 24.94 45.07
CA VAL A 13 -31.50 24.54 45.15
C VAL A 13 -31.47 23.02 45.15
N MET A 14 -30.85 22.40 44.14
CA MET A 14 -30.38 21.01 44.24
C MET A 14 -29.00 20.88 43.60
N SER A 15 -28.00 20.94 44.49
CA SER A 15 -26.75 20.17 44.53
C SER A 15 -26.02 19.85 43.21
N VAL A 16 -24.95 20.62 42.95
CA VAL A 16 -23.82 20.17 42.14
C VAL A 16 -23.09 19.06 42.91
N GLY A 17 -23.29 17.81 42.51
CA GLY A 17 -22.47 16.70 42.98
C GLY A 17 -21.08 16.78 42.34
N ALA A 18 -20.11 17.33 43.06
CA ALA A 18 -18.70 17.22 42.70
C ALA A 18 -18.25 15.78 42.98
N GLY A 19 -18.48 14.88 42.03
CA GLY A 19 -17.86 13.56 42.00
C GLY A 19 -16.37 13.73 41.70
N VAL A 20 -15.53 13.75 42.74
CA VAL A 20 -14.09 13.51 42.61
C VAL A 20 -13.89 12.08 42.13
N MET A 21 -13.72 11.91 40.82
CA MET A 21 -13.18 10.68 40.25
C MET A 21 -11.69 10.65 40.64
N SER A 22 -11.35 9.87 41.66
CA SER A 22 -9.95 9.51 41.93
C SER A 22 -9.43 8.75 40.71
N ALA A 23 -8.60 9.43 39.91
CA ALA A 23 -7.77 8.77 38.92
C ALA A 23 -6.61 8.11 39.68
N ASP A 24 -6.79 6.86 40.09
CA ASP A 24 -5.66 6.00 40.42
C ASP A 24 -4.90 5.75 39.11
N ALA A 25 -3.95 6.65 38.81
CA ALA A 25 -2.92 6.41 37.82
C ALA A 25 -2.05 5.28 38.37
N ALA A 26 -2.38 4.04 38.02
CA ALA A 26 -1.50 2.91 38.23
C ALA A 26 -0.15 3.26 37.59
N ALA A 27 0.86 3.47 38.43
CA ALA A 27 2.21 3.71 37.97
C ALA A 27 2.66 2.51 37.12
N PRO A 28 3.30 2.73 35.95
CA PRO A 28 3.78 1.63 35.14
C PRO A 28 4.78 0.81 35.96
N SER A 29 4.55 -0.51 36.05
CA SER A 29 5.47 -1.42 36.73
C SER A 29 6.88 -1.27 36.14
N PRO A 30 7.93 -1.20 36.99
CA PRO A 30 9.32 -1.02 36.54
C PRO A 30 9.84 -2.18 35.68
N ASP A 31 9.11 -3.30 35.59
CA ASP A 31 9.48 -4.51 34.87
C ASP A 31 8.77 -4.69 33.51
N ALA A 32 8.00 -3.71 33.05
CA ALA A 32 7.37 -3.76 31.73
C ALA A 32 8.44 -3.56 30.63
N VAL A 33 9.08 -4.65 30.21
CA VAL A 33 9.98 -4.65 29.05
C VAL A 33 9.20 -4.23 27.81
N ALA A 34 9.57 -3.11 27.20
CA ALA A 34 8.93 -2.65 25.97
C ALA A 34 8.98 -3.76 24.90
N ALA A 35 7.86 -4.02 24.24
CA ALA A 35 7.80 -4.98 23.14
C ALA A 35 8.84 -4.62 22.06
N PRO A 36 9.49 -5.60 21.40
CA PRO A 36 10.49 -5.31 20.37
C PRO A 36 9.91 -4.47 19.23
N ASP A 37 10.69 -3.48 18.76
CA ASP A 37 10.30 -2.68 17.59
C ASP A 37 10.24 -3.55 16.32
N VAL A 38 9.04 -3.71 15.75
CA VAL A 38 8.80 -4.51 14.55
C VAL A 38 9.06 -3.70 13.27
N ARG A 39 9.20 -2.37 13.33
CA ARG A 39 9.37 -1.50 12.15
C ARG A 39 10.53 -1.90 11.26
N PRO A 40 11.74 -2.24 11.75
CA PRO A 40 12.84 -2.66 10.88
C PRO A 40 12.51 -3.91 10.05
N LYS A 41 11.75 -4.85 10.61
CA LYS A 41 11.31 -6.06 9.91
C LYS A 41 10.30 -5.74 8.81
N ILE A 42 9.36 -4.82 9.07
CA ILE A 42 8.38 -4.35 8.08
C ILE A 42 9.07 -3.60 6.93
N GLN A 43 10.01 -2.71 7.23
CA GLN A 43 10.80 -2.01 6.21
C GLN A 43 11.61 -2.99 5.36
N THR A 44 12.20 -4.01 5.99
CA THR A 44 12.92 -5.07 5.27
C THR A 44 11.99 -5.86 4.35
N ALA A 45 10.81 -6.23 4.82
CA ALA A 45 9.80 -6.89 4.01
C ALA A 45 9.36 -6.01 2.82
N ALA A 46 9.10 -4.71 3.06
CA ALA A 46 8.78 -3.76 1.99
C ALA A 46 9.87 -3.70 0.92
N ARG A 47 11.15 -3.64 1.34
CA ARG A 47 12.30 -3.62 0.41
C ARG A 47 12.37 -4.90 -0.43
N ILE A 48 12.30 -6.05 0.24
CA ILE A 48 12.41 -7.36 -0.42
C ILE A 48 11.27 -7.53 -1.44
N VAL A 49 10.03 -7.25 -1.05
CA VAL A 49 8.87 -7.47 -1.93
C VAL A 49 8.89 -6.49 -3.12
N THR A 50 9.32 -5.24 -2.90
CA THR A 50 9.44 -4.22 -3.96
C THR A 50 10.45 -4.65 -5.03
N MET A 51 11.62 -5.17 -4.64
CA MET A 51 12.70 -5.52 -5.57
C MET A 51 12.76 -7.00 -5.96
N GLU A 52 11.87 -7.83 -5.43
CA GLU A 52 11.83 -9.23 -5.78
C GLU A 52 11.40 -9.44 -7.23
N ARG A 53 11.89 -10.54 -7.83
CA ARG A 53 11.51 -10.97 -9.17
C ARG A 53 10.10 -11.55 -9.14
N VAL A 54 9.31 -11.30 -10.18
CA VAL A 54 8.06 -12.04 -10.38
C VAL A 54 8.31 -13.55 -10.35
N TYR A 55 7.31 -14.28 -9.86
CA TYR A 55 7.36 -15.70 -9.46
C TYR A 55 8.23 -16.01 -8.22
N GLY A 56 8.86 -15.01 -7.60
CA GLY A 56 9.46 -15.17 -6.28
C GLY A 56 8.42 -15.34 -5.16
N SER A 57 8.83 -15.97 -4.06
CA SER A 57 7.95 -16.36 -2.96
C SER A 57 7.69 -15.29 -1.91
N TYR A 58 8.52 -14.24 -1.81
CA TYR A 58 8.45 -13.28 -0.71
C TYR A 58 7.17 -12.44 -0.72
N TYR A 59 6.60 -12.12 -1.88
CA TYR A 59 5.30 -11.44 -1.93
C TYR A 59 4.22 -12.22 -1.19
N ARG A 60 4.10 -13.52 -1.44
CA ARG A 60 3.13 -14.37 -0.73
C ARG A 60 3.49 -14.49 0.76
N ILE A 61 4.73 -14.82 1.06
CA ILE A 61 5.22 -15.02 2.44
C ILE A 61 4.98 -13.76 3.30
N TYR A 62 5.32 -12.58 2.78
CA TYR A 62 5.15 -11.34 3.53
C TYR A 62 3.72 -10.82 3.52
N LYS A 63 2.90 -11.17 2.51
CA LYS A 63 1.46 -10.89 2.54
C LYS A 63 0.76 -11.63 3.67
N GLU A 64 1.12 -12.90 3.87
CA GLU A 64 0.63 -13.70 5.00
C GLU A 64 1.18 -13.19 6.34
N ARG A 65 2.47 -12.80 6.38
CA ARG A 65 3.13 -12.36 7.63
C ARG A 65 2.73 -10.95 8.08
N TYR A 66 2.49 -10.04 7.14
CA TYR A 66 2.26 -8.62 7.40
C TYR A 66 1.02 -8.09 6.64
N PRO A 67 -0.16 -8.72 6.80
CA PRO A 67 -1.35 -8.39 5.98
C PRO A 67 -1.88 -6.98 6.22
N GLN A 68 -1.65 -6.42 7.41
CA GLN A 68 -2.14 -5.08 7.81
C GLN A 68 -1.01 -4.05 7.96
N ALA A 69 0.25 -4.48 7.96
CA ALA A 69 1.39 -3.60 8.18
C ALA A 69 2.00 -3.07 6.86
N LEU A 70 1.67 -3.69 5.74
CA LEU A 70 2.04 -3.27 4.39
C LEU A 70 0.77 -3.08 3.57
N ASP A 71 0.78 -2.13 2.64
CA ASP A 71 -0.35 -1.95 1.72
C ASP A 71 -0.25 -2.98 0.59
N TRP A 72 -1.16 -3.95 0.58
CA TRP A 72 -1.25 -5.02 -0.41
C TRP A 72 -2.31 -4.78 -1.49
N ASN A 73 -3.00 -3.63 -1.44
CA ASN A 73 -3.96 -3.27 -2.45
C ASN A 73 -3.26 -3.07 -3.80
N ASN A 74 -3.94 -3.44 -4.86
CA ASN A 74 -3.47 -3.26 -6.23
C ASN A 74 -4.68 -3.05 -7.13
N ASN A 75 -4.47 -2.34 -8.22
CA ASN A 75 -5.40 -2.20 -9.34
C ASN A 75 -4.83 -2.84 -10.61
N GLY A 76 -3.70 -3.54 -10.50
CA GLY A 76 -3.05 -4.20 -11.60
C GLY A 76 -2.59 -3.18 -12.63
N CYS A 77 -2.56 -3.59 -13.90
CA CYS A 77 -1.91 -2.76 -14.92
C CYS A 77 -2.62 -1.46 -15.27
N SER A 78 -3.83 -1.19 -14.76
CA SER A 78 -4.52 0.11 -14.79
C SER A 78 -4.52 0.85 -16.15
N VAL A 79 -4.50 0.10 -17.25
CA VAL A 79 -4.51 0.67 -18.60
C VAL A 79 -5.94 1.09 -18.95
N PRO A 80 -6.20 2.38 -19.25
CA PRO A 80 -7.55 2.93 -19.41
C PRO A 80 -8.26 2.51 -20.71
N PHE A 81 -7.56 1.82 -21.61
CA PHE A 81 -8.09 1.34 -22.88
C PHE A 81 -8.15 -0.19 -22.90
N SER A 82 -9.23 -0.74 -23.45
CA SER A 82 -9.45 -2.18 -23.64
C SER A 82 -9.60 -2.49 -25.12
N VAL A 83 -8.61 -3.17 -25.66
CA VAL A 83 -8.59 -3.77 -27.00
C VAL A 83 -7.85 -5.11 -26.88
N PRO A 84 -8.15 -6.12 -27.71
CA PRO A 84 -7.67 -7.50 -27.49
C PRO A 84 -6.17 -7.63 -27.26
N ILE A 85 -5.34 -6.92 -28.03
CA ILE A 85 -3.88 -6.98 -27.89
C ILE A 85 -3.39 -6.35 -26.57
N ILE A 86 -4.03 -5.26 -26.13
CA ILE A 86 -3.68 -4.60 -24.88
C ILE A 86 -4.14 -5.46 -23.70
N ASP A 87 -5.33 -6.05 -23.77
CA ASP A 87 -5.85 -6.92 -22.72
C ASP A 87 -5.03 -8.20 -22.58
N HIS A 88 -4.55 -8.77 -23.69
CA HIS A 88 -3.56 -9.86 -23.67
C HIS A 88 -2.34 -9.50 -22.82
N TYR A 89 -1.68 -8.37 -23.10
CA TYR A 89 -0.47 -7.98 -22.37
C TYR A 89 -0.75 -7.48 -20.94
N LYS A 90 -1.92 -6.88 -20.66
CA LYS A 90 -2.34 -6.58 -19.28
C LYS A 90 -2.41 -7.84 -18.45
N ASN A 91 -3.04 -8.89 -18.98
CA ASN A 91 -3.16 -10.18 -18.30
C ASN A 91 -1.80 -10.86 -18.14
N LEU A 92 -0.98 -10.87 -19.20
CA LEU A 92 0.39 -11.42 -19.16
C LEU A 92 1.24 -10.67 -18.11
N PHE A 93 1.12 -9.35 -18.00
CA PHE A 93 1.91 -8.53 -17.08
C PHE A 93 1.34 -8.38 -15.68
N GLN A 94 0.20 -9.00 -15.36
CA GLN A 94 -0.50 -8.81 -14.09
C GLN A 94 0.43 -8.94 -12.87
N LYS A 95 1.25 -9.99 -12.76
CA LYS A 95 2.15 -10.15 -11.60
C LYS A 95 3.20 -9.05 -11.49
N SER A 96 3.65 -8.50 -12.61
CA SER A 96 4.58 -7.37 -12.61
C SER A 96 3.88 -6.10 -12.16
N CYS A 97 2.65 -5.87 -12.60
CA CYS A 97 1.83 -4.74 -12.18
C CYS A 97 1.50 -4.81 -10.68
N ASP A 98 1.14 -5.98 -10.14
CA ASP A 98 0.89 -6.16 -8.70
C ASP A 98 2.13 -5.79 -7.85
N ARG A 99 3.34 -6.10 -8.34
CA ARG A 99 4.60 -5.73 -7.68
C ARG A 99 4.89 -4.25 -7.75
N HIS A 100 4.59 -3.64 -8.89
CA HIS A 100 4.76 -2.21 -9.12
C HIS A 100 3.85 -1.41 -8.19
N ASP A 101 2.58 -1.79 -8.11
CA ASP A 101 1.59 -1.21 -7.19
C ASP A 101 2.06 -1.33 -5.74
N PHE A 102 2.54 -2.52 -5.33
CA PHE A 102 3.08 -2.71 -3.99
C PHE A 102 4.24 -1.75 -3.70
N GLY A 103 5.18 -1.61 -4.63
CA GLY A 103 6.33 -0.71 -4.50
C GLY A 103 5.91 0.75 -4.39
N TYR A 104 4.96 1.18 -5.22
CA TYR A 104 4.39 2.53 -5.19
C TYR A 104 3.71 2.82 -3.85
N ARG A 105 2.88 1.91 -3.36
CA ARG A 105 2.11 2.10 -2.12
C ARG A 105 2.95 2.03 -0.86
N ASN A 106 4.10 1.35 -0.92
CA ASN A 106 4.99 1.15 0.22
C ASN A 106 6.33 1.89 0.08
N HIS A 107 6.44 2.86 -0.83
CA HIS A 107 7.68 3.62 -1.09
C HIS A 107 8.26 4.25 0.19
N GLY A 108 7.42 4.82 1.07
CA GLY A 108 7.88 5.39 2.35
C GLY A 108 8.41 4.37 3.35
N LYS A 109 8.06 3.07 3.21
CA LYS A 109 8.58 1.98 4.05
C LYS A 109 9.80 1.31 3.43
N SER A 110 9.82 1.16 2.11
CA SER A 110 10.95 0.55 1.41
C SER A 110 12.14 1.52 1.28
N GLY A 111 11.84 2.81 1.09
CA GLY A 111 12.83 3.84 0.77
C GLY A 111 13.26 3.83 -0.69
N TYR A 112 12.58 3.08 -1.57
CA TYR A 112 12.87 3.10 -3.00
C TYR A 112 12.18 4.28 -3.67
N ASP A 113 12.96 5.00 -4.46
CA ASP A 113 12.43 6.03 -5.34
C ASP A 113 11.58 5.42 -6.46
N ARG A 114 10.79 6.28 -7.10
CA ARG A 114 9.94 5.91 -8.23
C ARG A 114 10.73 5.21 -9.36
N SER A 115 11.91 5.73 -9.72
CA SER A 115 12.74 5.16 -10.79
C SER A 115 13.17 3.74 -10.52
N SER A 116 13.52 3.40 -9.28
CA SER A 116 13.89 2.05 -8.87
C SER A 116 12.71 1.09 -9.04
N VAL A 117 11.51 1.51 -8.61
CA VAL A 117 10.30 0.71 -8.73
C VAL A 117 9.89 0.52 -10.19
N ASP A 118 9.91 1.58 -11.00
CA ASP A 118 9.61 1.50 -12.43
C ASP A 118 10.62 0.60 -13.18
N SER A 119 11.91 0.72 -12.86
CA SER A 119 12.97 -0.12 -13.46
C SER A 119 12.80 -1.59 -13.09
N ARG A 120 12.37 -1.86 -11.85
CA ARG A 120 12.06 -3.21 -11.40
C ARG A 120 10.84 -3.77 -12.11
N PHE A 121 9.80 -2.95 -12.28
CA PHE A 121 8.61 -3.31 -13.05
C PHE A 121 8.96 -3.70 -14.49
N TYR A 122 9.75 -2.88 -15.18
CA TYR A 122 10.23 -3.21 -16.52
C TYR A 122 11.00 -4.53 -16.56
N SER A 123 11.96 -4.72 -15.65
CA SER A 123 12.73 -5.96 -15.53
C SER A 123 11.84 -7.19 -15.30
N ASN A 124 10.80 -7.05 -14.47
CA ASN A 124 9.85 -8.11 -14.20
C ASN A 124 8.98 -8.45 -15.41
N MET A 125 8.49 -7.44 -16.16
CA MET A 125 7.75 -7.68 -17.40
C MET A 125 8.61 -8.42 -18.43
N ARG A 126 9.85 -7.97 -18.62
CA ARG A 126 10.83 -8.63 -19.49
C ARG A 126 11.06 -10.09 -19.07
N TYR A 127 11.15 -10.36 -17.77
CA TYR A 127 11.30 -11.72 -17.27
C TYR A 127 10.06 -12.59 -17.54
N GLN A 128 8.83 -12.05 -17.39
CA GLN A 128 7.63 -12.79 -17.77
C GLN A 128 7.58 -13.12 -19.27
N CYS A 129 8.08 -12.23 -20.14
CA CYS A 129 8.20 -12.56 -21.56
C CYS A 129 9.12 -13.76 -21.81
N VAL A 130 10.22 -13.87 -21.07
CA VAL A 130 11.12 -15.04 -21.17
C VAL A 130 10.44 -16.31 -20.67
N VAL A 131 9.68 -16.22 -19.57
CA VAL A 131 9.01 -17.38 -18.95
C VAL A 131 7.83 -17.88 -19.78
N VAL A 132 7.06 -16.98 -20.40
CA VAL A 132 5.85 -17.33 -21.16
C VAL A 132 6.19 -17.82 -22.57
N TYR A 133 7.24 -17.27 -23.17
CA TYR A 133 7.63 -17.56 -24.54
C TYR A 133 9.03 -18.17 -24.52
N ASP A 134 9.25 -19.31 -23.87
CA ASP A 134 10.59 -19.84 -23.57
C ASP A 134 11.21 -20.68 -24.71
N ASP A 135 10.39 -21.21 -25.60
CA ASP A 135 10.81 -21.98 -26.76
C ASP A 135 11.45 -21.15 -27.88
N TRP A 136 12.23 -21.83 -28.73
CA TRP A 136 12.94 -21.22 -29.85
C TRP A 136 12.01 -20.69 -30.95
N TYR A 137 10.85 -21.31 -31.15
CA TYR A 137 9.88 -20.88 -32.15
C TYR A 137 9.04 -19.69 -31.67
N ASP A 138 9.03 -19.40 -30.36
CA ASP A 138 8.34 -18.25 -29.77
C ASP A 138 9.16 -16.96 -29.79
N LEU A 139 10.39 -16.98 -30.32
CA LEU A 139 11.25 -15.79 -30.39
C LEU A 139 10.55 -14.55 -31.00
N PRO A 140 9.73 -14.67 -32.07
CA PRO A 140 8.96 -13.53 -32.57
C PRO A 140 7.94 -13.00 -31.54
N ALA A 141 7.20 -13.89 -30.87
CA ALA A 141 6.23 -13.52 -29.85
C ALA A 141 6.91 -12.90 -28.61
N ARG A 142 8.08 -13.40 -28.23
CA ARG A 142 8.94 -12.83 -27.18
C ARG A 142 9.37 -11.40 -27.54
N GLY A 143 9.72 -11.15 -28.81
CA GLY A 143 10.03 -9.81 -29.32
C GLY A 143 8.85 -8.84 -29.22
N LEU A 144 7.62 -9.29 -29.55
CA LEU A 144 6.41 -8.48 -29.36
C LEU A 144 6.11 -8.22 -27.89
N CYS A 145 6.28 -9.22 -27.02
CA CYS A 145 6.13 -9.08 -25.58
C CYS A 145 7.10 -8.05 -25.00
N TYR A 146 8.35 -8.07 -25.45
CA TYR A 146 9.35 -7.05 -25.10
C TYR A 146 8.92 -5.65 -25.52
N SER A 147 8.41 -5.49 -26.74
CA SER A 147 7.88 -4.19 -27.19
C SER A 147 6.70 -3.72 -26.33
N ALA A 148 5.81 -4.63 -25.93
CA ALA A 148 4.73 -4.31 -25.00
C ALA A 148 5.26 -3.88 -23.63
N ALA A 149 6.27 -4.56 -23.08
CA ALA A 149 6.92 -4.18 -21.82
C ALA A 149 7.53 -2.77 -21.90
N ASP A 150 8.14 -2.40 -23.03
CA ASP A 150 8.65 -1.05 -23.26
C ASP A 150 7.52 0.00 -23.22
N LYS A 151 6.36 -0.29 -23.82
CA LYS A 151 5.21 0.62 -23.80
C LYS A 151 4.65 0.81 -22.39
N PHE A 152 4.51 -0.27 -21.62
CA PHE A 152 4.03 -0.19 -20.24
C PHE A 152 5.02 0.59 -19.35
N TYR A 153 6.32 0.32 -19.50
CA TYR A 153 7.36 1.05 -18.76
C TYR A 153 7.35 2.55 -19.12
N ASN A 154 7.34 2.88 -20.42
CA ASN A 154 7.29 4.27 -20.85
C ASN A 154 6.02 4.99 -20.37
N ALA A 155 4.87 4.31 -20.37
CA ALA A 155 3.62 4.87 -19.86
C ALA A 155 3.74 5.23 -18.37
N VAL A 156 4.26 4.33 -17.52
CA VAL A 156 4.42 4.66 -16.09
C VAL A 156 5.46 5.74 -15.88
N ARG A 157 6.51 5.85 -16.70
CA ARG A 157 7.50 6.94 -16.62
C ARG A 157 6.90 8.30 -16.97
N LEU A 158 6.05 8.36 -17.99
CA LEU A 158 5.44 9.60 -18.46
C LEU A 158 4.27 10.06 -17.58
N PHE A 159 3.43 9.13 -17.09
CA PHE A 159 2.14 9.47 -16.47
C PHE A 159 2.02 9.11 -14.99
N GLY A 160 3.00 8.41 -14.40
CA GLY A 160 2.95 7.89 -13.03
C GLY A 160 3.02 8.91 -11.88
N GLY A 161 2.77 10.20 -12.11
CA GLY A 161 2.79 11.25 -11.07
C GLY A 161 4.19 11.60 -10.56
N GLY A 162 4.32 12.70 -9.79
CA GLY A 162 5.57 13.38 -9.42
C GLY A 162 6.62 12.56 -8.65
N SER A 163 7.73 13.20 -8.29
CA SER A 163 8.74 12.62 -7.40
C SER A 163 8.17 12.49 -5.99
N TRP A 164 8.04 11.26 -5.51
CA TRP A 164 8.05 10.96 -4.08
C TRP A 164 9.41 10.41 -3.67
#